data_AF-A0A9D1T769-F1
#
_entry.id   AF-A0A9D1T769-F1
#
_cell.length_a   1.000
_cell.length_b   1.000
_cell.length_c   1.000
_cell.angle_alpha   90.00
_cell.angle_beta   90.00
_cell.angle_gamma   90.00
#
_symmetry.space_group_name_H-M   'P 1'
#
loop_
_entity.id
_entity.type
_entity.pdbx_description
1 polymer ?
#
loop_
_entity_poly.entity_id
_entity_poly.type
_entity_poly.pdbx_seq_one_letter_code
_entity_poly.pdbx_strand_id
1 'polypeptide(L)'
;KVIREMLFQLTQSRGSVQFPTGILTSKTLTDCLSMIGRDDITWEFMNRREYPSFGFMIEKGATTIWERWQYLVHNEMNSHNHPALCGMGAWFFKALCGLKNFSCDSQGRPSAEICPYIPDGMTYARMKIKTPWGIIALGWHKEDGKIIPEEDLPAVIEVKRTAV
;
A
#
# COMPACT_ATOMS: atom_id res chain seq x y z
N LYS A 1 10.59 4.20 21.88
CA LYS A 1 11.55 5.23 21.40
C LYS A 1 11.69 5.21 19.88
N VAL A 2 12.06 4.06 19.26
CA VAL A 2 12.28 3.95 17.80
C VAL A 2 11.04 4.30 16.96
N ILE A 3 9.88 3.71 17.24
CA ILE A 3 8.64 4.00 16.48
C ILE A 3 8.28 5.49 16.54
N ARG A 4 8.39 6.12 17.71
CA ARG A 4 8.13 7.55 17.88
C ARG A 4 9.04 8.40 16.99
N GLU A 5 10.34 8.08 16.97
CA GLU A 5 11.30 8.81 16.15
C GLU A 5 11.04 8.60 14.66
N MET A 6 10.74 7.36 14.25
CA MET A 6 10.31 7.06 12.89
C MET A 6 9.11 7.91 12.50
N LEU A 7 8.04 7.91 13.30
CA LEU A 7 6.84 8.71 13.01
C LEU A 7 7.14 10.22 12.91
N PHE A 8 8.01 10.74 13.79
CA PHE A 8 8.47 12.14 13.70
C PHE A 8 9.20 12.41 12.37
N GLN A 9 10.11 11.52 11.97
CA GLN A 9 10.83 11.63 10.70
C GLN A 9 9.88 11.62 9.50
N LEU A 10 8.86 10.75 9.53
CA LEU A 10 7.91 10.64 8.42
C LEU A 10 6.94 11.81 8.32
N THR A 11 6.48 12.37 9.44
CA THR A 11 5.31 13.27 9.46
C THR A 11 5.64 14.73 9.78
N GLN A 12 6.71 15.01 10.53
CA GLN A 12 6.95 16.34 11.11
C GLN A 12 8.27 16.95 10.66
N SER A 13 9.33 16.15 10.57
CA SER A 13 10.70 16.65 10.34
C SER A 13 10.91 17.49 9.08
N ARG A 14 9.99 17.38 8.10
CA ARG A 14 10.04 18.05 6.78
C ARG A 14 8.77 18.87 6.49
N GLY A 15 7.95 19.13 7.51
CA GLY A 15 6.70 19.90 7.40
C GLY A 15 5.56 19.24 6.64
N SER A 16 5.75 18.01 6.15
CA SER A 16 4.76 17.20 5.41
C SER A 16 5.13 15.72 5.49
N VAL A 17 4.18 14.83 5.18
CA VAL A 17 4.48 13.40 5.08
C VAL A 17 5.42 13.11 3.93
N GLN A 18 6.57 12.52 4.25
CA GLN A 18 7.58 12.10 3.28
C GLN A 18 8.24 10.80 3.72
N PHE A 19 8.62 9.97 2.74
CA PHE A 19 9.34 8.72 2.98
C PHE A 19 10.83 8.90 2.68
N PRO A 20 11.68 9.17 3.68
CA PRO A 20 13.13 9.30 3.50
C PRO A 20 13.79 7.92 3.39
N THR A 21 13.14 6.99 2.68
CA THR A 21 13.60 5.62 2.48
C THR A 21 14.09 5.39 1.06
N GLY A 22 15.11 4.55 0.93
CA GLY A 22 15.57 4.06 -0.37
C GLY A 22 14.79 2.83 -0.82
N ILE A 23 15.28 2.24 -1.90
CA ILE A 23 14.70 1.08 -2.58
C ILE A 23 14.45 -0.10 -1.63
N LEU A 24 15.42 -0.41 -0.77
CA LEU A 24 15.38 -1.59 0.11
C LEU A 24 14.33 -1.49 1.23
N THR A 25 14.08 -0.27 1.72
CA THR A 25 13.32 -0.07 2.97
C THR A 25 11.93 0.50 2.74
N SER A 26 11.62 1.01 1.54
CA SER A 26 10.33 1.65 1.26
C SER A 26 9.15 0.68 1.39
N LYS A 27 9.28 -0.57 0.90
CA LYS A 27 8.25 -1.60 1.13
C LYS A 27 8.08 -1.92 2.62
N THR A 28 9.20 -2.20 3.30
CA THR A 28 9.18 -2.53 4.74
C THR A 28 8.56 -1.41 5.56
N LEU A 29 8.79 -0.15 5.20
CA LEU A 29 8.17 1.00 5.85
C LEU A 29 6.65 0.95 5.77
N THR A 30 6.08 0.69 4.58
CA THR A 30 4.62 0.53 4.44
C THR A 30 4.08 -0.63 5.27
N ASP A 31 4.76 -1.77 5.30
CA ASP A 31 4.37 -2.91 6.14
C ASP A 31 4.41 -2.56 7.64
N CYS A 32 5.45 -1.87 8.10
CA CYS A 32 5.58 -1.44 9.50
C CYS A 32 4.50 -0.45 9.90
N LEU A 33 4.13 0.50 9.02
CA LEU A 33 3.05 1.45 9.27
C LEU A 33 1.71 0.73 9.43
N SER A 34 1.38 -0.22 8.54
CA SER A 34 0.15 -1.03 8.66
C SER A 34 0.14 -1.86 9.95
N MET A 35 1.28 -2.42 10.38
CA MET A 35 1.38 -3.19 11.62
C MET A 35 1.06 -2.36 12.88
N ILE A 36 1.31 -1.05 12.85
CA ILE A 36 1.03 -0.15 13.98
C ILE A 36 -0.26 0.67 13.78
N GLY A 37 -1.09 0.31 12.80
CA GLY A 37 -2.36 0.99 12.51
C GLY A 37 -2.19 2.42 11.98
N ARG A 38 -1.10 2.69 11.26
CA ARG A 38 -0.77 4.01 10.68
C ARG A 38 -0.81 4.04 9.16
N ASP A 39 -1.80 3.34 8.58
CA ASP A 39 -2.07 3.37 7.14
C ASP A 39 -2.47 4.77 6.64
N ASP A 40 -2.91 5.66 7.53
CA ASP A 40 -3.13 7.08 7.26
C ASP A 40 -1.88 7.78 6.72
N ILE A 41 -0.70 7.44 7.26
CA ILE A 41 0.58 8.00 6.79
C ILE A 41 0.90 7.48 5.39
N THR A 42 0.72 6.18 5.15
CA THR A 42 0.95 5.61 3.81
C THR A 42 -0.03 6.20 2.80
N TRP A 43 -1.29 6.35 3.17
CA TRP A 43 -2.30 7.01 2.34
C TRP A 43 -1.92 8.44 1.98
N GLU A 44 -1.51 9.25 2.95
CA GLU A 44 -1.06 10.63 2.71
C GLU A 44 0.12 10.67 1.73
N PHE A 45 1.11 9.80 1.91
CA PHE A 45 2.25 9.69 0.99
C PHE A 45 1.82 9.26 -0.43
N MET A 46 0.96 8.24 -0.55
CA MET A 46 0.50 7.71 -1.84
C MET A 46 -0.33 8.74 -2.62
N ASN A 47 -1.06 9.62 -1.92
CA ASN A 47 -1.87 10.68 -2.52
C ASN A 47 -1.10 11.99 -2.78
N ARG A 48 0.15 12.09 -2.31
CA ARG A 48 0.99 13.29 -2.46
C ARG A 48 1.41 13.51 -3.92
N ARG A 49 1.28 14.75 -4.42
CA ARG A 49 1.72 15.16 -5.79
C ARG A 49 3.03 15.93 -5.85
N GLU A 50 3.52 16.40 -4.71
CA GLU A 50 4.75 17.18 -4.60
C GLU A 50 5.99 16.30 -4.44
N TYR A 51 7.13 16.78 -4.91
CA TYR A 51 8.41 16.10 -4.69
C TYR A 51 8.71 15.92 -3.17
N PRO A 52 9.28 14.77 -2.75
CA PRO A 52 9.40 13.50 -3.47
C PRO A 52 8.13 12.64 -3.31
N SER A 53 7.52 12.18 -4.42
CA SER A 53 6.38 11.25 -4.38
C SER A 53 6.13 10.54 -5.72
N PHE A 54 5.27 9.51 -5.71
CA PHE A 54 4.77 8.91 -6.96
C PHE A 54 3.89 9.89 -7.74
N GLY A 55 3.08 10.70 -7.06
CA GLY A 55 2.30 11.74 -7.72
C GLY A 55 3.19 12.73 -8.46
N PHE A 56 4.36 13.09 -7.92
CA PHE A 56 5.33 13.93 -8.63
C PHE A 56 5.83 13.28 -9.93
N MET A 57 6.11 11.97 -9.93
CA MET A 57 6.46 11.25 -11.16
C MET A 57 5.32 11.36 -12.19
N ILE A 58 4.07 11.15 -11.76
CA ILE A 58 2.88 11.26 -12.60
C ILE A 58 2.71 12.68 -13.16
N GLU A 59 2.88 13.72 -12.33
CA GLU A 59 2.84 15.14 -12.75
C GLU A 59 3.92 15.47 -13.80
N LYS A 60 5.00 14.68 -13.86
CA LYS A 60 6.06 14.79 -14.87
C LYS A 60 5.89 13.85 -16.06
N GLY A 61 4.73 13.19 -16.19
CA GLY A 61 4.39 12.34 -17.33
C GLY A 61 4.93 10.92 -17.23
N ALA A 62 5.30 10.45 -16.05
CA ALA A 62 5.72 9.06 -15.86
C ALA A 62 4.58 8.07 -16.14
N THR A 63 4.85 7.07 -16.96
CA THR A 63 3.98 5.89 -17.16
C THR A 63 4.52 4.63 -16.48
N THR A 64 5.72 4.73 -15.90
CA THR A 64 6.45 3.68 -15.17
C THR A 64 7.08 4.28 -13.92
N ILE A 65 7.48 3.44 -12.96
CA ILE A 65 8.17 3.89 -11.75
C ILE A 65 9.64 4.18 -12.09
N TRP A 66 10.16 5.29 -11.59
CA TRP A 66 11.55 5.70 -11.80
C TRP A 66 12.50 5.14 -10.75
N GLU A 67 13.78 5.07 -11.11
CA GLU A 67 14.87 4.70 -10.20
C GLU A 67 15.05 5.73 -9.08
N ARG A 68 14.79 7.00 -9.38
CA ARG A 68 14.97 8.13 -8.47
C ARG A 68 13.70 8.95 -8.32
N TRP A 69 13.59 9.65 -7.20
CA TRP A 69 12.48 10.59 -6.97
C TRP A 69 12.62 11.89 -7.78
N GLN A 70 13.84 12.31 -8.09
CA GLN A 70 14.11 13.48 -8.92
C GLN A 70 13.81 13.18 -10.40
N TYR A 71 13.36 14.20 -11.13
CA TYR A 71 13.30 14.15 -12.59
C TYR A 71 14.68 14.51 -13.17
N LEU A 72 15.37 13.54 -13.78
CA LEU A 72 16.70 13.70 -14.36
C LEU A 72 16.72 13.03 -15.74
N VAL A 73 17.35 13.67 -16.74
CA VAL A 73 17.28 13.22 -18.15
C VAL A 73 18.65 13.07 -18.82
N HIS A 74 19.74 13.17 -18.06
CA HIS A 74 21.11 13.05 -18.59
C HIS A 74 21.65 11.62 -18.46
N ASN A 75 22.84 11.37 -19.02
CA ASN A 75 23.48 10.05 -19.04
C ASN A 75 24.08 9.66 -17.68
N GLU A 76 23.24 9.64 -16.66
CA GLU A 76 23.54 9.25 -15.29
C GLU A 76 22.68 8.03 -14.92
N MET A 77 22.87 7.47 -13.74
CA MET A 77 22.03 6.41 -13.20
C MET A 77 20.66 6.98 -12.78
N ASN A 78 19.75 7.15 -13.74
CA ASN A 78 18.43 7.79 -13.58
C ASN A 78 17.32 7.14 -14.42
N SER A 79 17.29 5.80 -14.50
CA SER A 79 16.30 5.10 -15.31
C SER A 79 14.85 5.51 -14.99
N HIS A 80 14.08 5.86 -16.01
CA HIS A 80 12.64 6.13 -15.88
C HIS A 80 11.77 4.86 -15.92
N ASN A 81 12.36 3.68 -15.90
CA ASN A 81 11.65 2.41 -15.83
C ASN A 81 12.42 1.43 -14.93
N HIS A 82 12.23 1.57 -13.61
CA HIS A 82 12.96 0.80 -12.61
C HIS A 82 12.00 0.24 -11.55
N PRO A 83 11.98 -1.09 -11.30
CA PRO A 83 10.94 -1.74 -10.49
C PRO A 83 11.13 -1.59 -8.98
N ALA A 84 12.20 -0.93 -8.56
CA ALA A 84 12.67 -0.86 -7.18
C ALA A 84 11.62 -0.43 -6.16
N LEU A 85 10.79 0.58 -6.50
CA LEU A 85 9.78 1.11 -5.60
C LEU A 85 8.41 0.43 -5.76
N CYS A 86 8.25 -0.49 -6.73
CA CYS A 86 7.00 -1.21 -6.98
C CYS A 86 6.51 -1.99 -5.75
N GLY A 87 7.41 -2.40 -4.87
CA GLY A 87 7.07 -3.15 -3.65
C GLY A 87 6.08 -2.42 -2.73
N MET A 88 6.08 -1.09 -2.74
CA MET A 88 5.08 -0.30 -1.98
C MET A 88 3.65 -0.48 -2.52
N GLY A 89 3.48 -0.87 -3.79
CA GLY A 89 2.18 -1.16 -4.38
C GLY A 89 1.45 -2.34 -3.71
N ALA A 90 2.15 -3.19 -2.97
CA ALA A 90 1.53 -4.23 -2.15
C ALA A 90 0.55 -3.65 -1.11
N TRP A 91 0.76 -2.40 -0.67
CA TRP A 91 -0.14 -1.71 0.26
C TRP A 91 -1.57 -1.59 -0.28
N PHE A 92 -1.76 -1.41 -1.60
CA PHE A 92 -3.10 -1.35 -2.20
C PHE A 92 -3.89 -2.65 -2.01
N PHE A 93 -3.21 -3.79 -2.05
CA PHE A 93 -3.84 -5.10 -1.85
C PHE A 93 -4.02 -5.39 -0.36
N LYS A 94 -2.95 -5.16 0.43
CA LYS A 94 -2.89 -5.57 1.83
C LYS A 94 -3.70 -4.67 2.76
N ALA A 95 -3.56 -3.36 2.61
CA ALA A 95 -4.20 -2.38 3.48
C ALA A 95 -5.46 -1.83 2.81
N LEU A 96 -5.35 -1.17 1.64
CA LEU A 96 -6.49 -0.47 1.05
C LEU A 96 -7.67 -1.42 0.72
N CYS A 97 -7.40 -2.59 0.13
CA CYS A 97 -8.42 -3.61 -0.12
C CYS A 97 -8.52 -4.67 0.99
N GLY A 98 -7.60 -4.64 1.96
CA GLY A 98 -7.71 -5.40 3.21
C GLY A 98 -7.20 -6.83 3.21
N LEU A 99 -6.48 -7.33 2.21
CA LEU A 99 -5.82 -8.66 2.28
C LEU A 99 -4.57 -8.61 3.19
N LYS A 100 -4.78 -8.33 4.48
CA LYS A 100 -3.75 -7.92 5.43
C LYS A 100 -2.67 -8.98 5.61
N ASN A 101 -3.09 -10.21 5.84
CA ASN A 101 -2.23 -11.37 5.93
C ASN A 101 -2.79 -12.49 5.05
N PHE A 102 -1.91 -13.17 4.33
CA PHE A 102 -2.24 -14.38 3.59
C PHE A 102 -1.13 -15.39 3.82
N SER A 103 -1.47 -16.58 4.30
CA SER A 103 -0.51 -17.60 4.66
C SER A 103 -1.06 -19.01 4.43
N CYS A 104 -0.17 -19.99 4.49
CA CYS A 104 -0.56 -21.40 4.47
C CYS A 104 0.03 -22.10 5.69
N ASP A 105 -0.72 -23.03 6.25
CA ASP A 105 -0.18 -23.90 7.28
C ASP A 105 0.77 -24.96 6.71
N SER A 106 1.29 -25.84 7.57
CA SER A 106 2.19 -26.92 7.18
C SER A 106 1.56 -27.95 6.23
N GLN A 107 0.24 -27.94 6.06
CA GLN A 107 -0.52 -28.82 5.18
C GLN A 107 -0.93 -28.11 3.88
N GLY A 108 -0.53 -26.86 3.68
CA GLY A 108 -0.87 -26.07 2.50
C GLY A 108 -2.29 -25.52 2.51
N ARG A 109 -2.98 -25.52 3.66
CA ARG A 109 -4.32 -24.94 3.80
C ARG A 109 -4.20 -23.41 3.87
N PRO A 110 -4.85 -22.67 2.95
CA PRO A 110 -4.73 -21.22 2.90
C PRO A 110 -5.59 -20.53 3.97
N SER A 111 -5.05 -19.49 4.58
CA SER A 111 -5.79 -18.57 5.44
C SER A 111 -5.55 -17.11 5.04
N ALA A 112 -6.57 -16.28 5.21
CA ALA A 112 -6.56 -14.86 4.92
C ALA A 112 -7.11 -14.06 6.10
N GLU A 113 -6.43 -12.97 6.45
CA GLU A 113 -6.96 -11.92 7.32
C GLU A 113 -7.47 -10.77 6.46
N ILE A 114 -8.76 -10.44 6.61
CA ILE A 114 -9.42 -9.34 5.92
C ILE A 114 -9.62 -8.18 6.91
N CYS A 115 -8.98 -7.04 6.60
CA CYS A 115 -8.99 -5.84 7.42
C CYS A 115 -8.63 -4.61 6.56
N PRO A 116 -9.61 -4.03 5.82
CA PRO A 116 -9.34 -2.91 4.92
C PRO A 116 -9.11 -1.59 5.66
N TYR A 117 -8.16 -0.80 5.20
CA TYR A 117 -8.05 0.61 5.56
C TYR A 117 -9.00 1.43 4.68
N ILE A 118 -9.83 2.27 5.31
CA ILE A 118 -10.85 3.08 4.65
C ILE A 118 -10.45 4.58 4.72
N PRO A 119 -9.84 5.15 3.67
CA PRO A 119 -9.49 6.57 3.67
C PRO A 119 -10.74 7.46 3.53
N ASP A 120 -10.73 8.62 4.17
CA ASP A 120 -11.86 9.57 4.10
C ASP A 120 -12.15 10.03 2.66
N GLY A 121 -11.12 10.28 1.86
CA GLY A 121 -11.22 10.76 0.49
C GLY A 121 -11.55 9.73 -0.59
N MET A 122 -11.73 8.45 -0.22
CA MET A 122 -12.09 7.40 -1.18
C MET A 122 -13.52 6.91 -0.99
N THR A 123 -14.21 6.63 -2.10
CA THR A 123 -15.59 6.11 -2.11
C THR A 123 -15.64 4.61 -2.29
N TYR A 124 -14.64 3.99 -2.92
CA TYR A 124 -14.54 2.54 -3.07
C TYR A 124 -13.10 2.12 -3.35
N ALA A 125 -12.77 0.86 -3.05
CA ALA A 125 -11.55 0.20 -3.52
C ALA A 125 -11.86 -1.27 -3.84
N ARG A 126 -11.20 -1.81 -4.86
CA ARG A 126 -11.35 -3.22 -5.27
C ARG A 126 -10.02 -3.77 -5.75
N MET A 127 -9.79 -5.04 -5.46
CA MET A 127 -8.68 -5.82 -6.02
C MET A 127 -9.14 -7.20 -6.45
N LYS A 128 -8.41 -7.78 -7.40
CA LYS A 128 -8.49 -9.19 -7.76
C LYS A 128 -7.07 -9.73 -7.86
N ILE A 129 -6.80 -10.85 -7.20
CA ILE A 129 -5.51 -11.54 -7.30
C ILE A 129 -5.73 -13.02 -7.56
N LYS A 130 -5.01 -13.55 -8.55
CA LYS A 130 -5.00 -14.98 -8.86
C LYS A 130 -4.06 -15.70 -7.91
N THR A 131 -4.57 -16.69 -7.20
CA THR A 131 -3.79 -17.56 -6.30
C THR A 131 -3.88 -19.02 -6.77
N PRO A 132 -3.04 -19.93 -6.23
CA PRO A 132 -3.18 -21.36 -6.47
C PRO A 132 -4.55 -21.94 -6.09
N TRP A 133 -5.28 -21.30 -5.16
CA TRP A 133 -6.59 -21.77 -4.69
C TRP A 133 -7.77 -21.14 -5.41
N GLY A 134 -7.51 -20.23 -6.37
CA GLY A 134 -8.53 -19.49 -7.11
C GLY A 134 -8.33 -17.98 -7.04
N ILE A 135 -9.32 -17.23 -7.52
CA ILE A 135 -9.28 -15.77 -7.54
C ILE A 135 -9.78 -15.24 -6.22
N ILE A 136 -8.99 -14.43 -5.53
CA ILE A 136 -9.43 -13.64 -4.39
C ILE A 136 -9.84 -12.26 -4.92
N ALA A 137 -11.10 -11.89 -4.73
CA ALA A 137 -11.60 -10.55 -4.98
C ALA A 137 -12.05 -9.93 -3.66
N LEU A 138 -11.47 -8.78 -3.33
CA LEU A 138 -11.79 -8.02 -2.12
C LEU A 138 -12.01 -6.56 -2.48
N GLY A 139 -12.84 -5.90 -1.70
CA GLY A 139 -13.10 -4.48 -1.82
C GLY A 139 -14.10 -3.98 -0.81
N TRP A 140 -14.44 -2.72 -0.98
CA TRP A 140 -15.46 -2.05 -0.22
C TRP A 140 -15.95 -0.83 -1.01
N HIS A 141 -17.16 -0.37 -0.68
CA HIS A 141 -17.64 0.94 -1.12
C HIS A 141 -18.41 1.64 0.00
N LYS A 142 -18.52 2.97 -0.09
CA LYS A 142 -19.31 3.80 0.82
C LYS A 142 -20.69 4.05 0.21
N GLU A 143 -21.74 3.71 0.96
CA GLU A 143 -23.14 3.97 0.60
C GLU A 143 -23.86 4.48 1.85
N ASP A 144 -24.54 5.63 1.76
CA ASP A 144 -25.29 6.26 2.86
C ASP A 144 -24.51 6.36 4.18
N GLY A 145 -23.22 6.72 4.09
CA GLY A 145 -22.33 6.86 5.25
C GLY A 145 -21.92 5.52 5.89
N LYS A 146 -22.28 4.38 5.28
CA LYS A 146 -21.88 3.04 5.70
C LYS A 146 -20.81 2.50 4.76
N ILE A 147 -19.96 1.62 5.28
CA ILE A 147 -18.97 0.87 4.51
C ILE A 147 -19.58 -0.51 4.20
N ILE A 148 -19.69 -0.85 2.93
CA ILE A 148 -20.21 -2.12 2.45
C ILE A 148 -19.03 -2.95 1.94
N PRO A 149 -18.69 -4.07 2.61
CA PRO A 149 -17.65 -4.99 2.14
C PRO A 149 -18.05 -5.72 0.87
N GLU A 150 -17.09 -5.95 -0.02
CA GLU A 150 -17.23 -6.77 -1.23
C GLU A 150 -16.19 -7.90 -1.17
N GLU A 151 -16.63 -9.14 -1.00
CA GLU A 151 -15.75 -10.29 -0.81
C GLU A 151 -16.20 -11.47 -1.67
N ASP A 152 -15.32 -11.95 -2.55
CA ASP A 152 -15.50 -13.17 -3.33
C ASP A 152 -14.18 -13.95 -3.32
N LEU A 153 -14.15 -15.03 -2.53
CA LEU A 153 -12.96 -15.84 -2.30
C LEU A 153 -13.31 -17.33 -2.37
N PRO A 154 -12.35 -18.19 -2.80
CA PRO A 154 -12.52 -19.63 -2.79
C PRO A 154 -12.86 -20.15 -1.39
N ALA A 155 -13.86 -21.04 -1.31
CA ALA A 155 -14.35 -21.62 -0.05
C ALA A 155 -13.27 -22.42 0.74
N VAL A 156 -12.16 -22.80 0.09
CA VAL A 156 -11.02 -23.47 0.73
C VAL A 156 -10.17 -22.52 1.59
N ILE A 157 -10.35 -21.21 1.46
CA ILE A 157 -9.60 -20.20 2.23
C ILE A 157 -10.30 -19.96 3.56
N GLU A 158 -9.59 -20.21 4.66
CA GLU A 158 -10.04 -19.82 6.00
C GLU A 158 -9.93 -18.31 6.15
N VAL A 159 -11.04 -17.64 6.49
CA VAL A 159 -11.10 -16.17 6.55
C VAL A 159 -11.32 -15.69 7.97
N LYS A 160 -10.39 -14.84 8.45
CA LYS A 160 -10.56 -14.06 9.68
C LYS A 160 -10.83 -12.60 9.31
N ARG A 161 -11.93 -12.03 9.83
CA ARG A 161 -12.25 -10.61 9.67
C ARG A 161 -11.92 -9.85 10.94
N THR A 162 -11.16 -8.77 10.81
CA THR A 162 -10.87 -7.86 11.91
C THR A 162 -11.57 -6.54 11.61
N ALA A 163 -12.40 -6.06 12.56
CA ALA A 163 -13.06 -4.77 12.41
C ALA A 163 -12.02 -3.64 12.27
N VAL A 164 -12.37 -2.65 11.45
CA VAL A 164 -11.63 -1.38 11.31
C VAL A 164 -11.90 -0.50 12.51
#